data_AF-A0A2W1LP85-F1
#
_entry.id   AF-A0A2W1LP85-F1
#
_cell.length_a   1.000
_cell.length_b   1.000
_cell.length_c   1.000
_cell.angle_alpha   90.00
_cell.angle_beta   90.00
_cell.angle_gamma   90.00
#
_symmetry.space_group_name_H-M   'P 1'
#
loop_
_entity.id
_entity.type
_entity.pdbx_description
1 polymer ?
#
loop_
_entity_poly.entity_id
_entity_poly.type
_entity_poly.pdbx_seq_one_letter_code
_entity_poly.pdbx_strand_id
1 'polypeptide(L)'
;MKRKFSDRANWRRILRKSYTCLSLDGDDFRGLVTFYRIHELREPLWKEYNGKRLCLADKGFLWMQHFPRGEHFVVTTMFDDKGKVVQWYIDICKTQGLTDQKVPWFDDMYLDIVVLPTGEVFLLDEDELEEAVQSGEVTVREAEMAKKTAGRLLSLIRNGRFRYFTLSLKHRKSLAERVSGKELS
;
A
#
# COMPACT_ATOMS: atom_id res chain seq x y z
N MET A 1 3.20 14.14 11.71
CA MET A 1 2.94 13.55 10.36
C MET A 1 4.25 13.08 9.72
N LYS A 2 4.28 11.95 8.98
CA LYS A 2 5.51 11.41 8.36
C LYS A 2 5.40 11.22 6.86
N ARG A 3 6.41 11.66 6.09
CA ARG A 3 6.50 11.35 4.65
C ARG A 3 7.03 9.95 4.42
N LYS A 4 6.27 9.09 3.75
CA LYS A 4 6.64 7.73 3.33
C LYS A 4 6.99 7.74 1.83
N PHE A 5 8.05 7.00 1.46
CA PHE A 5 8.51 6.85 0.07
C PHE A 5 8.33 5.41 -0.39
N SER A 6 7.84 5.24 -1.62
CA SER A 6 7.50 3.93 -2.21
C SER A 6 8.69 3.00 -2.45
N ASP A 7 9.88 3.56 -2.69
CA ASP A 7 11.10 2.77 -2.92
C ASP A 7 11.68 2.19 -1.62
N ARG A 8 11.18 2.61 -0.45
CA ARG A 8 11.66 2.24 0.88
C ARG A 8 13.19 2.23 0.97
N ALA A 9 13.85 3.29 0.49
CA ALA A 9 15.31 3.40 0.46
C ALA A 9 15.97 3.12 1.83
N ASN A 10 15.34 3.56 2.93
CA ASN A 10 15.91 3.46 4.28
C ASN A 10 15.53 2.18 5.05
N TRP A 11 14.91 1.18 4.41
CA TRP A 11 14.50 -0.04 5.10
C TRP A 11 15.67 -1.02 5.27
N ARG A 12 16.42 -0.87 6.38
CA ARG A 12 17.65 -1.63 6.71
C ARG A 12 17.52 -3.16 6.70
N ARG A 13 16.28 -3.68 6.76
CA ARG A 13 15.97 -5.10 6.68
C ARG A 13 16.26 -5.67 5.29
N ILE A 14 16.12 -4.88 4.25
CA ILE A 14 16.24 -5.33 2.86
C ILE A 14 17.67 -5.10 2.38
N LEU A 15 18.31 -6.19 1.94
CA LEU A 15 19.69 -6.21 1.47
C LEU A 15 19.76 -6.02 -0.05
N ARG A 16 18.81 -6.63 -0.78
CA ARG A 16 18.71 -6.51 -2.23
C ARG A 16 17.27 -6.52 -2.70
N LYS A 17 16.94 -5.63 -3.63
CA LYS A 17 15.59 -5.42 -4.17
C LYS A 17 15.63 -5.03 -5.64
N SER A 18 14.51 -5.23 -6.33
CA SER A 18 14.20 -4.52 -7.58
C SER A 18 13.02 -3.61 -7.35
N TYR A 19 13.06 -2.44 -7.98
CA TYR A 19 12.04 -1.43 -7.88
C TYR A 19 11.64 -0.93 -9.27
N THR A 20 10.34 -0.76 -9.51
CA THR A 20 9.80 -0.19 -10.75
C THR A 20 8.60 0.67 -10.43
N CYS A 21 8.43 1.78 -11.15
CA CYS A 21 7.28 2.66 -11.04
C CYS A 21 6.68 2.83 -12.44
N LEU A 22 5.36 2.62 -12.57
CA LEU A 22 4.61 2.78 -13.81
C LEU A 22 3.53 3.84 -13.60
N SER A 23 3.39 4.73 -14.57
CA SER A 23 2.22 5.60 -14.67
C SER A 23 1.14 4.88 -15.48
N LEU A 24 -0.06 4.79 -14.93
CA LEU A 24 -1.24 4.23 -15.60
C LEU A 24 -2.29 5.32 -15.72
N ASP A 25 -2.83 5.51 -16.91
CA ASP A 25 -3.91 6.47 -17.20
C ASP A 25 -5.00 5.77 -18.02
N GLY A 26 -5.56 4.70 -17.46
CA GLY A 26 -6.65 3.93 -18.06
C GLY A 26 -8.00 4.25 -17.42
N ASP A 27 -9.07 3.67 -17.95
CA ASP A 27 -10.43 3.88 -17.41
C ASP A 27 -10.63 3.21 -16.04
N ASP A 28 -10.00 2.06 -15.83
CA ASP A 28 -10.10 1.30 -14.56
C ASP A 28 -9.32 1.96 -13.41
N PHE A 29 -8.19 2.58 -13.73
CA PHE A 29 -7.26 3.17 -12.78
C PHE A 29 -6.41 4.27 -13.42
N ARG A 30 -6.33 5.42 -12.73
CA ARG A 30 -5.45 6.53 -13.06
C ARG A 30 -4.56 6.85 -11.85
N GLY A 31 -3.26 6.80 -12.03
CA GLY A 31 -2.30 6.98 -10.94
C GLY A 31 -0.99 6.26 -11.18
N LEU A 32 -0.23 6.05 -10.11
CA LEU A 32 1.06 5.37 -10.17
C LEU A 32 0.93 3.96 -9.57
N VAL A 33 1.66 3.00 -10.15
CA VAL A 33 1.80 1.66 -9.61
C VAL A 33 3.27 1.34 -9.44
N THR A 34 3.67 1.01 -8.22
CA THR A 34 5.05 0.62 -7.92
C THR A 34 5.14 -0.86 -7.65
N PHE A 35 6.30 -1.44 -7.96
CA PHE A 35 6.61 -2.83 -7.72
C PHE A 35 7.95 -2.90 -7.00
N TYR A 36 7.94 -3.50 -5.82
CA TYR A 36 9.09 -3.67 -4.95
C TYR A 36 9.28 -5.18 -4.70
N ARG A 37 10.24 -5.79 -5.38
CA ARG A 37 10.55 -7.21 -5.21
C ARG A 37 11.71 -7.39 -4.26
N ILE A 38 11.52 -8.23 -3.25
CA ILE A 38 12.54 -8.56 -2.25
C ILE A 38 13.36 -9.75 -2.76
N HIS A 39 14.64 -9.52 -3.05
CA HIS A 39 15.55 -10.58 -3.45
C HIS A 39 16.34 -11.13 -2.28
N GLU A 40 16.62 -10.28 -1.29
CA GLU A 40 17.41 -10.61 -0.12
C GLU A 40 17.08 -9.68 1.04
N LEU A 41 16.96 -10.24 2.23
CA LEU A 41 16.63 -9.54 3.47
C LEU A 41 17.30 -10.23 4.65
N ARG A 42 17.53 -9.48 5.73
CA ARG A 42 18.16 -10.00 6.96
C ARG A 42 17.31 -11.05 7.67
N GLU A 43 16.00 -10.81 7.72
CA GLU A 43 15.03 -11.65 8.41
C GLU A 43 13.61 -11.35 7.90
N PRO A 44 12.70 -12.36 7.84
CA PRO A 44 11.33 -12.15 7.42
C PRO A 44 10.56 -11.22 8.35
N LEU A 45 9.70 -10.37 7.78
CA LEU A 45 8.81 -9.49 8.55
C LEU A 45 7.55 -10.27 8.92
N TRP A 46 7.32 -10.44 10.22
CA TRP A 46 6.10 -11.06 10.75
C TRP A 46 5.22 -10.01 11.41
N LYS A 47 3.90 -10.14 11.25
CA LYS A 47 2.90 -9.35 11.98
C LYS A 47 1.83 -10.30 12.51
N GLU A 48 1.26 -9.97 13.65
CA GLU A 48 0.17 -10.74 14.24
C GLU A 48 -1.14 -9.97 14.10
N TYR A 49 -2.18 -10.69 13.68
CA TYR A 49 -3.58 -10.23 13.65
C TYR A 49 -4.43 -11.28 14.34
N ASN A 50 -5.14 -10.92 15.42
CA ASN A 50 -6.00 -11.83 16.19
C ASN A 50 -5.32 -13.17 16.56
N GLY A 51 -4.06 -13.15 17.02
CA GLY A 51 -3.32 -14.36 17.40
C GLY A 51 -2.80 -15.19 16.22
N LYS A 52 -3.03 -14.77 14.97
CA LYS A 52 -2.48 -15.41 13.77
C LYS A 52 -1.26 -14.64 13.28
N ARG A 53 -0.14 -15.34 13.11
CA ARG A 53 1.11 -14.76 12.60
C ARG A 53 1.17 -14.84 11.07
N LEU A 54 1.29 -13.69 10.42
CA LEU A 54 1.42 -13.57 8.97
C LEU A 54 2.83 -13.09 8.60
N CYS A 55 3.44 -13.72 7.60
CA CYS A 55 4.68 -13.24 7.01
C CYS A 55 4.34 -12.17 5.96
N LEU A 56 4.75 -10.92 6.20
CA LEU A 56 4.47 -9.79 5.32
C LEU A 56 5.60 -9.52 4.32
N ALA A 57 6.82 -9.97 4.63
CA ALA A 57 7.97 -9.85 3.75
C ALA A 57 8.93 -11.01 3.97
N ASP A 58 9.26 -11.71 2.89
CA ASP A 58 10.32 -12.70 2.83
C ASP A 58 11.02 -12.64 1.46
N LYS A 59 12.05 -13.44 1.26
CA LYS A 59 12.69 -13.62 -0.03
C LYS A 59 11.66 -14.03 -1.09
N GLY A 60 11.67 -13.34 -2.22
CA GLY A 60 10.76 -13.59 -3.35
C GLY A 60 9.45 -12.79 -3.28
N PHE A 61 9.12 -12.19 -2.13
CA PHE A 61 7.89 -11.41 -1.97
C PHE A 61 7.90 -10.18 -2.86
N LEU A 62 6.70 -9.77 -3.25
CA LEU A 62 6.47 -8.56 -4.05
C LEU A 62 5.51 -7.66 -3.28
N TRP A 63 5.93 -6.43 -3.02
CA TRP A 63 5.03 -5.38 -2.57
C TRP A 63 4.66 -4.53 -3.79
N MET A 64 3.37 -4.44 -4.07
CA MET A 64 2.85 -3.57 -5.12
C MET A 64 2.06 -2.45 -4.48
N GLN A 65 2.32 -1.22 -4.88
CA GLN A 65 1.60 -0.06 -4.33
C GLN A 65 0.83 0.66 -5.42
N HIS A 66 -0.43 0.98 -5.16
CA HIS A 66 -1.24 1.88 -5.99
C HIS A 66 -1.36 3.24 -5.32
N PHE A 67 -0.99 4.27 -6.07
CA PHE A 67 -1.13 5.69 -5.74
C PHE A 67 -2.22 6.29 -6.64
N PRO A 68 -3.51 6.15 -6.31
CA PRO A 68 -4.61 6.64 -7.12
C PRO A 68 -4.63 8.16 -7.20
N ARG A 69 -4.63 8.72 -8.41
CA ARG A 69 -4.55 10.17 -8.62
C ARG A 69 -5.68 10.93 -7.92
N GLY A 70 -5.32 11.92 -7.10
CA GLY A 70 -6.27 12.81 -6.42
C GLY A 70 -6.97 12.19 -5.20
N GLU A 71 -6.58 10.98 -4.80
CA GLU A 71 -7.12 10.32 -3.61
C GLU A 71 -6.21 10.52 -2.39
N HIS A 72 -6.80 10.32 -1.21
CA HIS A 72 -6.18 10.47 0.12
C HIS A 72 -5.81 9.11 0.74
N PHE A 73 -5.42 8.15 -0.09
CA PHE A 73 -4.97 6.85 0.36
C PHE A 73 -4.01 6.21 -0.64
N VAL A 74 -3.17 5.30 -0.13
CA VAL A 74 -2.26 4.45 -0.91
C VAL A 74 -2.56 2.99 -0.57
N VAL A 75 -2.64 2.12 -1.57
CA VAL A 75 -2.88 0.69 -1.34
C VAL A 75 -1.60 -0.09 -1.58
N THR A 76 -1.02 -0.68 -0.54
CA THR A 76 0.08 -1.63 -0.64
C THR A 76 -0.48 -3.06 -0.58
N THR A 77 -0.42 -3.79 -1.69
CA THR A 77 -0.72 -5.23 -1.74
C THR A 77 0.57 -6.02 -1.59
N MET A 78 0.64 -6.88 -0.58
CA MET A 78 1.76 -7.80 -0.39
C MET A 78 1.45 -9.14 -1.04
N PHE A 79 2.36 -9.62 -1.88
CA PHE A 79 2.30 -10.96 -2.47
C PHE A 79 3.44 -11.83 -1.94
N ASP A 80 3.12 -13.08 -1.65
CA ASP A 80 4.11 -14.10 -1.32
C ASP A 80 4.96 -14.49 -2.55
N ASP A 81 5.92 -15.39 -2.34
CA ASP A 81 6.80 -15.93 -3.39
C ASP A 81 6.05 -16.73 -4.47
N LYS A 82 4.81 -17.15 -4.19
CA LYS A 82 3.89 -17.83 -5.12
C LYS A 82 2.94 -16.86 -5.83
N GLY A 83 3.03 -15.56 -5.54
CA GLY A 83 2.18 -14.53 -6.11
C GLY A 83 0.75 -14.52 -5.58
N LYS A 84 0.48 -15.14 -4.43
CA LYS A 84 -0.78 -15.05 -3.71
C LYS A 84 -0.78 -13.80 -2.83
N VAL A 85 -1.94 -13.17 -2.69
CA VAL A 85 -2.07 -12.01 -1.79
C VAL A 85 -1.93 -12.48 -0.35
N VAL A 86 -1.07 -11.80 0.40
CA VAL A 86 -0.93 -11.95 1.86
C VAL A 86 -1.88 -10.99 2.57
N GLN A 87 -1.91 -9.72 2.15
CA GLN A 87 -2.83 -8.70 2.64
C GLN A 87 -2.92 -7.51 1.66
N TRP A 88 -3.98 -6.73 1.83
CA TRP A 88 -4.04 -5.34 1.37
C TRP A 88 -3.88 -4.44 2.59
N TYR A 89 -2.85 -3.60 2.55
CA TYR A 89 -2.59 -2.54 3.53
C TYR A 89 -2.91 -1.20 2.88
N ILE A 90 -3.71 -0.37 3.53
CA ILE A 90 -4.22 0.87 2.96
C ILE A 90 -3.82 2.00 3.91
N ASP A 91 -2.80 2.77 3.50
CA ASP A 91 -2.37 3.95 4.23
C ASP A 91 -3.30 5.12 3.90
N ILE A 92 -3.89 5.76 4.91
CA ILE A 92 -4.59 7.04 4.72
C ILE A 92 -3.56 8.16 4.69
N CYS A 93 -3.66 9.05 3.71
CA CYS A 93 -2.67 10.08 3.52
C CYS A 93 -3.29 11.46 3.28
N LYS A 94 -2.59 12.50 3.74
CA LYS A 94 -2.99 13.90 3.51
C LYS A 94 -2.85 14.26 2.04
N THR A 95 -1.72 13.87 1.45
CA THR A 95 -1.42 14.12 0.05
C THR A 95 -0.36 13.13 -0.42
N GLN A 96 -0.11 13.13 -1.71
CA GLN A 96 0.85 12.26 -2.38
C GLN A 96 1.46 13.00 -3.58
N GLY A 97 2.65 12.57 -3.98
CA GLY A 97 3.36 13.19 -5.09
C GLY A 97 4.49 12.33 -5.60
N LEU A 98 5.31 12.93 -6.45
CA LEU A 98 6.54 12.35 -7.01
C LEU A 98 7.73 13.20 -6.59
N THR A 99 8.86 12.56 -6.33
CA THR A 99 10.14 13.29 -6.25
C THR A 99 10.64 13.64 -7.66
N ASP A 100 11.69 14.46 -7.73
CA ASP A 100 12.38 14.78 -8.98
C ASP A 100 12.94 13.51 -9.66
N GLN A 101 13.37 12.54 -8.86
CA GLN A 101 13.83 11.21 -9.29
C GLN A 101 12.68 10.23 -9.58
N LYS A 102 11.44 10.73 -9.69
CA LYS A 102 10.24 9.94 -10.03
C LYS A 102 9.90 8.83 -9.03
N VAL A 103 10.22 9.04 -7.74
CA VAL A 103 9.81 8.15 -6.65
C VAL A 103 8.51 8.67 -6.04
N PRO A 104 7.40 7.91 -6.06
CA PRO A 104 6.18 8.27 -5.35
C PRO A 104 6.39 8.40 -3.84
N TRP A 105 5.77 9.41 -3.25
CA TRP A 105 5.74 9.66 -1.82
C TRP A 105 4.33 10.04 -1.37
N PHE A 106 4.05 9.88 -0.08
CA PHE A 106 2.81 10.36 0.54
C PHE A 106 3.05 10.82 1.98
N ASP A 107 2.20 11.74 2.43
CA ASP A 107 2.22 12.26 3.80
C ASP A 107 1.20 11.49 4.64
N ASP A 108 1.71 10.66 5.54
CA ASP A 108 0.97 9.66 6.32
C ASP A 108 0.10 10.25 7.42
N MET A 109 -1.17 9.86 7.46
CA MET A 109 -2.14 10.35 8.45
C MET A 109 -2.38 9.36 9.59
N TYR A 110 -1.41 8.47 9.86
CA TYR A 110 -1.40 7.44 10.91
C TYR A 110 -2.44 6.33 10.72
N LEU A 111 -3.67 6.70 10.41
CA LEU A 111 -4.79 5.79 10.23
C LEU A 111 -4.57 4.84 9.06
N ASP A 112 -4.65 3.54 9.34
CA ASP A 112 -4.39 2.48 8.36
C ASP A 112 -5.55 1.46 8.35
N ILE A 113 -5.83 0.87 7.18
CA ILE A 113 -6.77 -0.26 7.05
C ILE A 113 -6.03 -1.49 6.53
N VAL A 114 -6.18 -2.61 7.23
CA VAL A 114 -5.70 -3.91 6.77
C VAL A 114 -6.87 -4.78 6.39
N VAL A 115 -6.79 -5.40 5.21
CA VAL A 115 -7.73 -6.42 4.76
C VAL A 115 -6.95 -7.71 4.47
N LEU A 116 -7.39 -8.80 5.09
CA LEU A 116 -6.83 -10.13 4.84
C LEU A 116 -7.61 -10.85 3.72
N PRO A 117 -7.00 -11.81 3.01
CA PRO A 117 -7.69 -12.65 2.02
C PRO A 117 -8.88 -13.42 2.58
N THR A 118 -8.94 -13.62 3.90
CA THR A 118 -10.08 -14.23 4.61
C THR A 118 -11.30 -13.31 4.70
N GLY A 119 -11.15 -12.02 4.39
CA GLY A 119 -12.18 -10.99 4.57
C GLY A 119 -12.14 -10.29 5.92
N GLU A 120 -11.24 -10.67 6.82
CA GLU A 120 -11.01 -9.95 8.08
C GLU A 120 -10.49 -8.53 7.78
N VAL A 121 -11.06 -7.53 8.46
CA VAL A 121 -10.73 -6.10 8.28
C VAL A 121 -10.33 -5.50 9.62
N PHE A 122 -9.22 -4.77 9.64
CA PHE A 122 -8.69 -4.08 10.81
C PHE A 122 -8.53 -2.60 10.48
N LEU A 123 -9.07 -1.74 11.34
CA LEU A 123 -8.73 -0.32 11.40
C LEU A 123 -7.66 -0.18 12.49
N LEU A 124 -6.53 0.45 12.16
CA LEU A 124 -5.36 0.54 13.02
C LEU A 124 -5.01 2.00 13.30
N ASP A 125 -4.32 2.21 14.42
CA ASP A 125 -3.62 3.45 14.76
C ASP A 125 -4.55 4.69 14.85
N GLU A 126 -5.79 4.46 15.30
CA GLU A 126 -6.77 5.52 15.62
C GLU A 126 -6.28 6.40 16.78
N ASP A 127 -5.62 5.78 17.77
CA ASP A 127 -4.97 6.43 18.90
C ASP A 127 -3.81 7.34 18.46
N GLU A 128 -2.95 6.87 17.54
CA GLU A 128 -1.85 7.70 17.01
C GLU A 128 -2.38 8.96 16.29
N LEU A 129 -3.49 8.85 15.55
CA LEU A 129 -4.13 10.02 14.94
C LEU A 129 -4.68 10.99 16.00
N GLU A 130 -5.28 10.48 17.07
CA GLU A 130 -5.81 11.31 18.16
C GLU A 130 -4.70 12.02 18.93
N GLU A 131 -3.61 11.32 19.22
CA GLU A 131 -2.41 11.91 19.82
C GLU A 131 -1.80 13.00 18.93
N ALA A 132 -1.71 12.77 17.62
CA ALA A 132 -1.22 13.75 16.66
C ALA A 132 -2.10 15.01 16.59
N VAL A 133 -3.41 14.89 16.82
CA VAL A 133 -4.30 16.04 16.95
C VAL A 133 -4.05 16.79 18.25
N GLN A 134 -3.92 16.07 19.36
CA GLN A 134 -3.66 16.65 20.68
C GLN A 134 -2.32 17.39 20.74
N SER A 135 -1.28 16.87 20.08
CA SER A 135 0.04 17.50 19.99
C SER A 135 0.11 18.66 18.99
N GLY A 136 -0.93 18.87 18.18
CA GLY A 136 -0.99 19.90 17.15
C GLY A 136 -0.21 19.56 15.86
N GLU A 137 0.30 18.32 15.72
CA GLU A 137 0.93 17.84 14.49
C GLU A 137 -0.06 17.69 13.33
N VAL A 138 -1.32 17.41 13.65
CA VAL A 138 -2.43 17.23 12.72
C VAL A 138 -3.56 18.16 13.13
N THR A 139 -4.11 18.92 12.18
CA THR A 139 -5.28 19.76 12.45
C THR A 139 -6.56 18.91 12.53
N VAL A 140 -7.57 19.41 13.26
CA VAL A 140 -8.89 18.76 13.34
C VAL A 140 -9.48 18.48 11.95
N ARG A 141 -9.34 19.43 11.02
CA ARG A 141 -9.83 19.27 9.63
C ARG A 141 -9.13 18.16 8.86
N GLU A 142 -7.83 17.98 9.06
CA GLU A 142 -7.07 16.89 8.43
C GLU A 142 -7.43 15.54 9.03
N ALA A 143 -7.63 15.48 10.35
CA ALA A 143 -8.12 14.27 11.02
C ALA A 143 -9.53 13.88 10.55
N GLU A 144 -10.44 14.85 10.41
CA GLU A 144 -11.78 14.62 9.84
C GLU A 144 -11.71 14.08 8.41
N MET A 145 -10.80 14.62 7.58
CA MET A 145 -10.56 14.12 6.23
C MET A 145 -10.07 12.67 6.25
N ALA A 146 -9.12 12.34 7.13
CA ALA A 146 -8.59 10.98 7.27
C ALA A 146 -9.70 10.00 7.70
N LYS A 147 -10.45 10.34 8.76
CA LYS A 147 -11.59 9.55 9.27
C LYS A 147 -12.68 9.36 8.21
N LYS A 148 -13.03 10.41 7.44
CA LYS A 148 -13.99 10.32 6.33
C LYS A 148 -13.49 9.42 5.20
N THR A 149 -12.21 9.51 4.87
CA THR A 149 -11.59 8.66 3.84
C THR A 149 -11.61 7.20 4.27
N ALA A 150 -11.15 6.89 5.49
CA ALA A 150 -11.20 5.54 6.05
C ALA A 150 -12.63 4.99 6.08
N GLY A 151 -13.61 5.77 6.57
CA GLY A 151 -15.01 5.38 6.60
C GLY A 151 -15.58 5.02 5.22
N ARG A 152 -15.25 5.81 4.18
CA ARG A 152 -15.62 5.51 2.79
C ARG A 152 -14.99 4.21 2.31
N LEU A 153 -13.70 3.99 2.59
CA LEU A 153 -12.98 2.78 2.16
C LEU A 153 -13.52 1.53 2.86
N LEU A 154 -13.74 1.60 4.18
CA LEU A 154 -14.37 0.52 4.95
C LEU A 154 -15.75 0.16 4.40
N SER A 155 -16.56 1.15 4.02
CA SER A 155 -17.85 0.91 3.36
C SER A 155 -17.68 0.19 2.03
N LEU A 156 -16.74 0.61 1.17
CA LEU A 156 -16.46 -0.06 -0.10
C LEU A 156 -15.98 -1.50 0.12
N ILE A 157 -15.12 -1.74 1.11
CA ILE A 157 -14.60 -3.07 1.46
C ILE A 157 -15.71 -3.99 1.93
N ARG A 158 -16.52 -3.55 2.90
CA ARG A 158 -17.64 -4.32 3.46
C ARG A 158 -18.70 -4.68 2.41
N ASN A 159 -18.90 -3.81 1.43
CA ASN A 159 -19.84 -4.04 0.33
C ASN A 159 -19.23 -4.79 -0.87
N GLY A 160 -17.99 -5.28 -0.78
CA GLY A 160 -17.31 -5.99 -1.87
C GLY A 160 -17.03 -5.12 -3.11
N ARG A 161 -17.08 -3.79 -2.98
CA ARG A 161 -16.93 -2.79 -4.04
C ARG A 161 -15.54 -2.15 -4.08
N PHE A 162 -14.62 -2.62 -3.25
CA PHE A 162 -13.25 -2.12 -3.23
C PHE A 162 -12.43 -2.68 -4.40
N ARG A 163 -12.31 -1.88 -5.46
CA ARG A 163 -11.71 -2.28 -6.75
C ARG A 163 -10.27 -2.81 -6.67
N TYR A 164 -9.50 -2.48 -5.63
CA TYR A 164 -8.10 -2.90 -5.54
C TYR A 164 -7.94 -4.39 -5.28
N PHE A 165 -8.98 -5.08 -4.81
CA PHE A 165 -8.97 -6.55 -4.73
C PHE A 165 -8.74 -7.19 -6.10
N THR A 166 -9.33 -6.63 -7.17
CA THR A 166 -9.18 -7.14 -8.54
C THR A 166 -8.02 -6.47 -9.28
N LEU A 167 -7.86 -5.14 -9.15
CA LEU A 167 -6.77 -4.41 -9.80
C LEU A 167 -5.40 -4.94 -9.36
N SER A 168 -5.25 -5.35 -8.11
CA SER A 168 -3.98 -5.88 -7.63
C SER A 168 -3.56 -7.16 -8.35
N LEU A 169 -4.51 -8.05 -8.65
CA LEU A 169 -4.24 -9.26 -9.40
C LEU A 169 -3.95 -8.96 -10.88
N LYS A 170 -4.76 -8.07 -11.48
CA LYS A 170 -4.60 -7.65 -12.89
C LYS A 170 -3.23 -7.02 -13.14
N HIS A 171 -2.85 -6.01 -12.36
CA HIS A 171 -1.60 -5.27 -12.56
C HIS A 171 -0.37 -6.13 -12.26
N ARG A 172 -0.43 -7.04 -11.28
CA ARG A 172 0.67 -7.99 -11.05
C ARG A 172 0.90 -8.90 -12.25
N LYS A 173 -0.18 -9.41 -12.87
CA LYS A 173 -0.09 -10.27 -14.06
C LYS A 173 0.51 -9.51 -15.25
N SER A 174 0.05 -8.30 -15.51
CA SER A 174 0.59 -7.47 -16.60
C SER A 174 2.07 -7.13 -16.40
N LEU A 175 2.54 -6.93 -15.15
CA LEU A 175 3.97 -6.78 -14.89
C LEU A 175 4.73 -8.07 -15.24
N ALA A 176 4.25 -9.23 -14.80
CA ALA A 176 4.91 -10.49 -15.09
C ALA A 176 5.06 -10.73 -16.61
N GLU A 177 4.04 -10.36 -17.41
CA GLU A 177 4.09 -10.45 -18.86
C GLU A 177 5.15 -9.52 -19.46
N ARG A 178 5.20 -8.25 -19.01
CA ARG A 178 6.20 -7.26 -19.46
C ARG A 178 7.64 -7.66 -19.12
N VAL A 179 7.87 -8.18 -17.92
CA VAL A 179 9.20 -8.66 -17.49
C VAL A 179 9.61 -9.93 -18.25
N SER A 180 8.64 -10.75 -18.69
CA SER A 180 8.92 -11.98 -19.45
C SER A 180 9.09 -11.76 -20.96
N GLY A 181 9.11 -10.51 -21.44
CA GLY A 181 9.26 -10.19 -22.87
C GLY A 181 8.04 -10.54 -23.73
N LYS A 182 6.87 -10.85 -23.14
CA LYS A 182 5.62 -10.94 -23.89
C LYS A 182 5.02 -9.55 -23.95
N GLU A 183 5.41 -8.78 -24.96
CA GLU A 183 4.70 -7.54 -25.30
C GLU A 183 3.23 -7.88 -25.54
N LEU A 184 2.34 -7.16 -24.85
CA LEU A 184 0.90 -7.24 -25.04
C LEU A 184 0.62 -6.75 -26.48
N SER A 185 0.34 -7.70 -27.38
CA SER A 185 -0.15 -7.45 -28.73
C SER A 185 -1.56 -6.86 -28.71
#